data_AF-A0AAW1DMI2-F1
#
_entry.id   AF-A0AAW1DMI2-F1
#
_cell.length_a   1.000
_cell.length_b   1.000
_cell.length_c   1.000
_cell.angle_alpha   90.00
_cell.angle_beta   90.00
_cell.angle_gamma   90.00
#
_symmetry.space_group_name_H-M   'P 1'
#
loop_
_entity.id
_entity.type
_entity.pdbx_description
1 polymer ?
#
loop_
_entity_poly.entity_id
_entity_poly.type
_entity_poly.pdbx_seq_one_letter_code
_entity_poly.pdbx_strand_id
1 'polypeptide(L)'
;MLVLTMVHTYLLSLPLVALFALSSSAENATSSTVLTTIRSITNRTASMLNSTRPSVETTTIKMILTQEVRVENNTAVNVSNSVTGNSSDGNQLQVSAVESKPDSGVVTYFKQLYQLKSVIGDNCTKQEDCEGRESYCLEGTCQCQEGYVSALDRSRCLPVVRSIGEKCLEDAQCYKGLNLKEDDAKCISFKCLCGTGTVYSSGTCIKSIYLGNKCENDRDCLTLNSRCLQGVCACPLDMVPGAENRQCLPAIKSLDQNCTQDDQCQEYMGDNSLCHEEKCQCKPRTHFNGTVCITDLKLGESCSSQTDCIVSNENGSGTDRHCVQGKCSCPPNFKEIIEEDACINAATDLLINSKLLLLLLLIIPSRLICL
;
A
#
# COMPACT_ATOMS: atom_id res chain seq x y z
N MET A 1 0.72 53.41 41.32
CA MET A 1 0.57 54.53 40.37
C MET A 1 0.06 53.96 39.05
N LEU A 2 -1.15 54.38 38.62
CA LEU A 2 -1.78 54.34 37.27
C LEU A 2 -1.66 53.03 36.46
N VAL A 3 -2.68 52.27 36.05
CA VAL A 3 -4.05 52.51 35.50
C VAL A 3 -4.12 53.55 34.38
N LEU A 4 -4.32 53.09 33.13
CA LEU A 4 -5.25 53.59 32.07
C LEU A 4 -5.04 52.69 30.80
N THR A 5 -5.99 51.82 30.39
CA THR A 5 -7.06 52.00 29.33
C THR A 5 -6.54 52.27 27.91
N MET A 6 -7.06 51.80 26.77
CA MET A 6 -8.20 50.96 26.36
C MET A 6 -8.09 50.65 24.82
N VAL A 7 -8.54 49.44 24.42
CA VAL A 7 -9.43 49.04 23.29
C VAL A 7 -9.38 49.70 21.88
N HIS A 8 -9.24 48.85 20.82
CA HIS A 8 -10.11 48.66 19.61
C HIS A 8 -9.28 48.12 18.41
N THR A 9 -9.34 46.82 18.06
CA THR A 9 -10.19 46.15 17.03
C THR A 9 -9.68 46.14 15.58
N TYR A 10 -9.57 44.90 15.06
CA TYR A 10 -10.03 44.37 13.76
C TYR A 10 -9.21 44.44 12.44
N LEU A 11 -9.06 43.21 11.90
CA LEU A 11 -9.15 42.72 10.51
C LEU A 11 -7.89 42.57 9.59
N LEU A 12 -7.77 41.32 9.12
CA LEU A 12 -7.47 40.82 7.76
C LEU A 12 -6.02 40.50 7.33
N SER A 13 -5.73 39.19 7.37
CA SER A 13 -5.28 38.30 6.28
C SER A 13 -4.26 38.77 5.23
N LEU A 14 -3.07 38.14 5.24
CA LEU A 14 -2.45 37.28 4.20
C LEU A 14 -0.90 37.39 4.23
N PRO A 15 -0.15 36.26 4.17
CA PRO A 15 1.31 36.27 4.08
C PRO A 15 1.76 36.18 2.61
N LEU A 16 2.78 36.96 2.24
CA LEU A 16 3.55 36.82 1.00
C LEU A 16 4.99 36.46 1.37
N VAL A 17 5.41 35.28 0.91
CA VAL A 17 6.72 34.67 1.09
C VAL A 17 7.76 35.44 0.27
N ALA A 18 8.84 35.81 0.94
CA ALA A 18 10.04 36.40 0.35
C ALA A 18 10.95 35.32 -0.24
N LEU A 19 11.41 35.52 -1.47
CA LEU A 19 12.55 34.82 -2.08
C LEU A 19 13.56 35.86 -2.55
N PHE A 20 14.69 35.89 -1.86
CA PHE A 20 15.84 36.73 -2.14
C PHE A 20 16.63 36.21 -3.34
N ALA A 21 16.99 37.13 -4.23
CA ALA A 21 18.06 36.99 -5.20
C ALA A 21 19.39 37.43 -4.56
N LEU A 22 20.48 36.72 -4.83
CA LEU A 22 21.84 37.27 -4.79
C LEU A 22 22.71 36.69 -5.92
N SER A 23 23.52 37.58 -6.46
CA SER A 23 24.35 37.59 -7.66
C SER A 23 25.81 37.14 -7.38
N SER A 24 26.47 36.48 -8.34
CA SER A 24 27.61 36.95 -9.18
C SER A 24 29.04 36.98 -8.59
N SER A 25 29.97 36.24 -9.24
CA SER A 25 31.36 36.62 -9.69
C SER A 25 32.16 35.33 -10.00
N ALA A 26 32.56 34.98 -11.24
CA ALA A 26 33.70 35.46 -12.07
C ALA A 26 35.08 35.25 -11.36
N GLU A 27 36.15 34.66 -11.91
CA GLU A 27 36.78 34.75 -13.25
C GLU A 27 37.79 33.60 -13.58
N ASN A 28 38.01 33.38 -14.90
CA ASN A 28 39.24 33.07 -15.68
C ASN A 28 40.05 31.75 -15.47
N ALA A 29 40.64 31.08 -16.49
CA ALA A 29 41.15 31.53 -17.81
C ALA A 29 41.32 30.38 -18.85
N THR A 30 41.20 30.76 -20.14
CA THR A 30 41.88 30.32 -21.41
C THR A 30 41.99 28.82 -21.76
N SER A 31 41.60 28.35 -22.96
CA SER A 31 42.14 28.76 -24.27
C SER A 31 41.25 28.40 -25.49
N SER A 32 41.34 29.27 -26.50
CA SER A 32 40.70 29.33 -27.83
C SER A 32 41.14 28.20 -28.78
N THR A 33 40.28 27.55 -29.58
CA THR A 33 39.93 27.83 -31.00
C THR A 33 39.18 26.55 -31.45
N VAL A 34 38.00 26.51 -32.10
CA VAL A 34 37.62 27.00 -33.43
C VAL A 34 36.07 27.04 -33.47
N LEU A 35 35.50 28.24 -33.50
CA LEU A 35 34.25 28.56 -34.21
C LEU A 35 34.56 28.40 -35.71
N THR A 36 33.78 27.74 -36.56
CA THR A 36 32.44 28.09 -37.04
C THR A 36 32.00 26.88 -37.88
N THR A 37 30.73 26.49 -37.96
CA THR A 37 29.81 27.03 -38.96
C THR A 37 28.40 26.47 -38.71
N ILE A 38 27.48 27.40 -38.44
CA ILE A 38 26.02 27.36 -38.65
C ILE A 38 25.15 26.61 -37.62
N ARG A 39 24.68 27.40 -36.64
CA ARG A 39 23.29 27.33 -36.14
C ARG A 39 22.35 28.04 -37.12
N SER A 40 21.33 27.33 -37.56
CA SER A 40 19.93 27.75 -37.80
C SER A 40 19.39 26.74 -38.83
N ILE A 41 18.35 25.97 -38.57
CA ILE A 41 16.98 26.42 -38.36
C ILE A 41 16.26 25.45 -37.43
N THR A 42 15.85 25.94 -36.27
CA THR A 42 14.69 25.44 -35.54
C THR A 42 13.43 25.79 -36.32
N ASN A 43 12.62 24.80 -36.67
CA ASN A 43 11.16 24.76 -36.45
C ASN A 43 10.49 23.73 -37.37
N ARG A 44 9.91 22.67 -36.80
CA ARG A 44 8.46 22.41 -36.81
C ARG A 44 8.12 21.02 -36.23
N THR A 45 7.50 21.08 -35.05
CA THR A 45 6.36 20.27 -34.56
C THR A 45 6.40 18.73 -34.60
N ALA A 46 6.53 18.19 -33.39
CA ALA A 46 5.63 17.24 -32.72
C ALA A 46 5.32 15.87 -33.38
N SER A 47 5.82 14.79 -32.78
CA SER A 47 5.00 13.84 -32.00
C SER A 47 5.86 12.69 -31.45
N MET A 48 5.30 11.97 -30.48
CA MET A 48 5.73 10.68 -29.91
C MET A 48 6.63 10.72 -28.66
N LEU A 49 5.96 10.85 -27.52
CA LEU A 49 6.24 10.03 -26.34
C LEU A 49 6.05 8.54 -26.70
N ASN A 50 7.09 7.71 -26.57
CA ASN A 50 7.02 6.46 -25.81
C ASN A 50 8.35 5.70 -25.75
N SER A 51 8.67 5.26 -24.53
CA SER A 51 9.32 3.99 -24.16
C SER A 51 10.56 3.54 -24.96
N THR A 52 11.75 3.74 -24.39
CA THR A 52 12.95 2.98 -24.77
C THR A 52 13.54 2.27 -23.56
N ARG A 53 13.29 0.96 -23.53
CA ARG A 53 14.04 -0.08 -22.84
C ARG A 53 15.55 0.07 -23.15
N PRO A 54 16.47 -0.12 -22.19
CA PRO A 54 17.89 -0.10 -22.52
C PRO A 54 18.22 -1.31 -23.40
N SER A 55 18.69 -1.04 -24.62
CA SER A 55 19.25 -2.03 -25.52
C SER A 55 20.59 -2.50 -24.96
N VAL A 56 20.69 -3.79 -24.64
CA VAL A 56 21.97 -4.46 -24.42
C VAL A 56 22.70 -4.45 -25.76
N GLU A 57 23.83 -3.74 -25.85
CA GLU A 57 24.75 -3.87 -26.98
C GLU A 57 25.39 -5.26 -26.92
N THR A 58 24.82 -6.23 -27.65
CA THR A 58 25.52 -7.47 -27.97
C THR A 58 26.54 -7.20 -29.06
N THR A 59 27.82 -7.07 -28.68
CA THR A 59 28.95 -7.03 -29.60
C THR A 59 28.99 -8.35 -30.38
N THR A 60 28.48 -8.33 -31.61
CA THR A 60 28.53 -9.50 -32.49
C THR A 60 29.92 -9.55 -33.12
N ILE A 61 30.77 -10.45 -32.64
CA ILE A 61 32.08 -10.71 -33.26
C ILE A 61 31.84 -11.46 -34.58
N LYS A 62 31.98 -10.78 -35.71
CA LYS A 62 32.02 -11.42 -37.04
C LYS A 62 33.35 -12.15 -37.20
N MET A 63 33.36 -13.45 -36.94
CA MET A 63 34.49 -14.31 -37.31
C MET A 63 34.31 -14.78 -38.75
N ILE A 64 35.19 -14.31 -39.64
CA ILE A 64 35.28 -14.78 -41.02
C ILE A 64 36.15 -16.03 -41.00
N LEU A 65 35.55 -17.21 -41.16
CA LEU A 65 36.30 -18.45 -41.38
C LEU A 65 36.87 -18.43 -42.81
N THR A 66 38.19 -18.54 -42.92
CA THR A 66 38.91 -18.65 -44.21
C THR A 66 39.20 -20.11 -44.61
N GLN A 67 38.65 -21.10 -43.89
CA GLN A 67 38.75 -22.52 -44.24
C GLN A 67 37.35 -23.15 -44.39
N GLU A 68 37.21 -23.99 -45.41
CA GLU A 68 36.02 -24.82 -45.63
C GLU A 68 35.88 -25.85 -44.49
N VAL A 69 34.86 -25.69 -43.66
CA VAL A 69 34.47 -26.70 -42.67
C VAL A 69 33.58 -27.71 -43.39
N ARG A 70 34.10 -28.92 -43.63
CA ARG A 70 33.34 -30.03 -44.22
C ARG A 70 32.63 -30.78 -43.08
N VAL A 71 31.31 -30.63 -42.99
CA VAL A 71 30.47 -31.41 -42.08
C VAL A 71 29.82 -32.54 -42.89
N GLU A 72 30.22 -33.78 -42.63
CA GLU A 72 29.55 -34.96 -43.20
C GLU A 72 28.29 -35.26 -42.39
N ASN A 73 27.14 -34.72 -42.79
CA ASN A 73 25.85 -35.11 -42.25
C ASN A 73 25.25 -36.27 -43.06
N ASN A 74 25.24 -37.46 -42.48
CA ASN A 74 24.39 -38.57 -42.91
C ASN A 74 22.96 -38.35 -42.39
N THR A 75 22.23 -37.41 -42.98
CA THR A 75 20.78 -37.34 -42.83
C THR A 75 20.15 -36.94 -44.16
N ALA A 76 19.48 -37.90 -44.80
CA ALA A 76 18.69 -37.67 -46.00
C ALA A 76 17.48 -36.80 -45.65
N VAL A 77 17.43 -35.59 -46.19
CA VAL A 77 16.23 -34.73 -46.15
C VAL A 77 15.52 -34.87 -47.49
N ASN A 78 14.34 -35.50 -47.47
CA ASN A 78 13.42 -35.52 -48.60
C ASN A 78 12.87 -34.09 -48.83
N VAL A 79 13.17 -33.51 -49.99
CA VAL A 79 12.53 -32.26 -50.45
C VAL A 79 11.50 -32.60 -51.52
N SER A 80 10.22 -32.53 -51.15
CA SER A 80 9.11 -32.56 -52.10
C SER A 80 8.99 -31.16 -52.74
N ASN A 81 9.47 -31.03 -53.98
CA ASN A 81 9.32 -29.82 -54.78
C ASN A 81 7.92 -29.69 -55.38
N SER A 82 7.32 -28.50 -55.29
CA SER A 82 6.47 -27.98 -56.37
C SER A 82 6.38 -26.45 -56.34
N VAL A 83 7.18 -25.76 -57.15
CA VAL A 83 6.75 -24.53 -57.85
C VAL A 83 7.47 -24.44 -59.20
N THR A 84 6.69 -24.47 -60.26
CA THR A 84 7.07 -24.07 -61.63
C THR A 84 6.96 -22.55 -61.77
N GLY A 85 7.97 -21.89 -62.34
CA GLY A 85 7.85 -20.50 -62.77
C GLY A 85 9.20 -19.85 -63.08
N ASN A 86 9.52 -19.75 -64.37
CA ASN A 86 10.66 -19.01 -64.91
C ASN A 86 10.55 -17.52 -64.57
N SER A 87 11.62 -16.91 -64.08
CA SER A 87 12.18 -15.67 -64.62
C SER A 87 13.52 -15.36 -63.97
N SER A 88 14.47 -15.03 -64.85
CA SER A 88 15.84 -14.62 -64.63
C SER A 88 15.93 -13.27 -63.91
N ASP A 89 16.44 -13.25 -62.69
CA ASP A 89 17.25 -12.15 -62.16
C ASP A 89 18.03 -12.64 -60.92
N GLY A 90 19.21 -12.05 -60.69
CA GLY A 90 20.28 -12.57 -59.83
C GLY A 90 19.84 -13.12 -58.45
N ASN A 91 20.14 -14.40 -58.20
CA ASN A 91 19.92 -15.03 -56.90
C ASN A 91 20.95 -14.52 -55.87
N GLN A 92 20.59 -13.43 -55.19
CA GLN A 92 21.08 -13.19 -53.83
C GLN A 92 20.34 -14.18 -52.92
N LEU A 93 21.05 -15.19 -52.42
CA LEU A 93 20.55 -16.09 -51.38
C LEU A 93 20.19 -15.25 -50.15
N GLN A 94 18.89 -14.99 -49.97
CA GLN A 94 18.37 -14.52 -48.69
C GLN A 94 18.51 -15.66 -47.69
N VAL A 95 19.61 -15.65 -46.95
CA VAL A 95 19.73 -16.46 -45.73
C VAL A 95 18.78 -15.83 -44.72
N SER A 96 17.56 -16.34 -44.67
CA SER A 96 16.66 -16.08 -43.55
C SER A 96 17.40 -16.42 -42.26
N ALA A 97 17.28 -15.55 -41.26
CA ALA A 97 17.96 -15.71 -39.97
C ALA A 97 17.78 -17.14 -39.46
N VAL A 98 18.89 -17.86 -39.37
CA VAL A 98 18.93 -19.19 -38.77
C VAL A 98 18.90 -18.99 -37.26
N GLU A 99 17.70 -18.95 -36.68
CA GLU A 99 17.49 -19.04 -35.23
C GLU A 99 17.61 -20.51 -34.74
N SER A 100 18.43 -21.34 -35.39
CA SER A 100 18.73 -22.67 -34.86
C SER A 100 19.90 -22.57 -33.90
N LYS A 101 19.67 -22.97 -32.64
CA LYS A 101 20.73 -23.21 -31.66
C LYS A 101 21.82 -24.06 -32.34
N PRO A 102 23.10 -23.64 -32.31
CA PRO A 102 24.16 -24.37 -32.99
C PRO A 102 24.23 -25.81 -32.47
N ASP A 103 24.50 -26.75 -33.38
CA ASP A 103 24.69 -28.15 -33.01
C ASP A 103 25.76 -28.27 -31.92
N SER A 104 25.54 -29.20 -30.97
CA SER A 104 26.45 -29.40 -29.84
C SER A 104 27.90 -29.65 -30.31
N GLY A 105 28.10 -30.27 -31.48
CA GLY A 105 29.43 -30.48 -32.05
C GLY A 105 30.15 -29.20 -32.48
N VAL A 106 29.43 -28.22 -33.03
CA VAL A 106 29.99 -26.93 -33.47
C VAL A 106 30.43 -26.10 -32.26
N VAL A 107 29.61 -26.08 -31.20
CA VAL A 107 29.95 -25.41 -29.93
C VAL A 107 31.20 -26.04 -29.29
N THR A 108 31.28 -27.36 -29.28
CA THR A 108 32.45 -28.08 -28.74
C THR A 108 33.72 -27.79 -29.54
N TYR A 109 33.64 -27.74 -30.88
CA TYR A 109 34.77 -27.43 -31.75
C TYR A 109 35.34 -26.03 -31.49
N PHE A 110 34.49 -25.01 -31.40
CA PHE A 110 34.94 -23.66 -31.06
C PHE A 110 35.50 -23.56 -29.64
N LYS A 111 34.91 -24.26 -28.66
CA LYS A 111 35.45 -24.33 -27.30
C LYS A 111 36.88 -24.90 -27.29
N GLN A 112 37.14 -25.95 -28.08
CA GLN A 112 38.46 -26.54 -28.25
C GLN A 112 39.46 -25.60 -28.91
N LEU A 113 39.06 -24.90 -29.99
CA LEU A 113 39.92 -23.95 -30.71
C LEU A 113 40.37 -22.77 -29.83
N TYR A 114 39.49 -22.30 -28.95
CA TYR A 114 39.76 -21.14 -28.09
C TYR A 114 40.11 -21.50 -26.65
N GLN A 115 40.27 -22.79 -26.32
CA GLN A 115 40.52 -23.27 -24.95
C GLN A 115 39.50 -22.72 -23.95
N LEU A 116 38.26 -22.50 -24.40
CA LEU A 116 37.20 -21.97 -23.57
C LEU A 116 36.82 -23.04 -22.55
N LYS A 117 37.02 -22.72 -21.28
CA LYS A 117 36.61 -23.58 -20.19
C LYS A 117 35.09 -23.70 -20.14
N SER A 118 34.60 -24.83 -19.66
CA SER A 118 33.18 -25.07 -19.41
C SER A 118 32.72 -24.19 -18.24
N VAL A 119 31.67 -23.40 -18.48
CA VAL A 119 31.04 -22.59 -17.45
C VAL A 119 30.19 -23.45 -16.53
N ILE A 120 29.69 -22.88 -15.43
CA ILE A 120 28.89 -23.61 -14.44
C ILE A 120 27.65 -24.20 -15.10
N GLY A 121 27.35 -25.48 -14.89
CA GLY A 121 26.25 -26.24 -15.49
C GLY A 121 26.57 -26.88 -16.85
N ASP A 122 27.73 -26.61 -17.45
CA ASP A 122 28.16 -27.31 -18.66
C ASP A 122 28.76 -28.68 -18.33
N ASN A 123 28.78 -29.58 -19.32
CA ASN A 123 29.38 -30.89 -19.17
C ASN A 123 30.90 -30.80 -18.97
N CYS A 124 31.43 -31.70 -18.16
CA CYS A 124 32.85 -31.85 -17.87
C CYS A 124 33.20 -33.33 -17.66
N THR A 125 34.47 -33.66 -17.83
CA THR A 125 35.03 -34.99 -17.56
C THR A 125 36.05 -34.96 -16.42
N LYS A 126 36.69 -33.81 -16.21
CA LYS A 126 37.72 -33.59 -15.20
C LYS A 126 37.68 -32.15 -14.69
N GLN A 127 38.35 -31.91 -13.57
CA GLN A 127 38.34 -30.62 -12.88
C GLN A 127 38.84 -29.46 -13.75
N GLU A 128 39.82 -29.70 -14.62
CA GLU A 128 40.45 -28.66 -15.42
C GLU A 128 39.53 -28.12 -16.53
N ASP A 129 38.48 -28.87 -16.86
CA ASP A 129 37.46 -28.49 -17.85
C ASP A 129 36.65 -27.30 -17.34
N CYS A 130 36.46 -27.15 -16.03
CA CYS A 130 35.61 -26.13 -15.44
C CYS A 130 36.31 -24.78 -15.27
N GLU A 131 35.58 -23.71 -15.57
CA GLU A 131 36.01 -22.33 -15.37
C GLU A 131 35.86 -21.89 -13.90
N GLY A 132 36.86 -21.17 -13.38
CA GLY A 132 36.89 -20.69 -12.00
C GLY A 132 37.54 -21.66 -11.01
N ARG A 133 38.06 -21.12 -9.90
CA ARG A 133 38.72 -21.91 -8.83
C ARG A 133 37.74 -22.54 -7.85
N GLU A 134 36.57 -21.92 -7.72
CA GLU A 134 35.51 -22.30 -6.77
C GLU A 134 34.45 -23.19 -7.46
N SER A 135 34.75 -23.73 -8.63
CA SER A 135 33.93 -24.72 -9.33
C SER A 135 34.61 -26.08 -9.31
N TYR A 136 33.85 -27.17 -9.49
CA TYR A 136 34.37 -28.51 -9.63
C TYR A 136 33.53 -29.36 -10.56
N CYS A 137 34.15 -30.36 -11.18
CA CYS A 137 33.43 -31.31 -12.01
C CYS A 137 32.75 -32.37 -11.14
N LEU A 138 31.42 -32.28 -10.99
CA LEU A 138 30.61 -33.21 -10.23
C LEU A 138 29.54 -33.84 -11.12
N GLU A 139 29.47 -35.17 -11.09
CA GLU A 139 28.46 -35.93 -11.86
C GLU A 139 28.44 -35.56 -13.36
N GLY A 140 29.62 -35.26 -13.91
CA GLY A 140 29.78 -34.88 -15.31
C GLY A 140 29.38 -33.43 -15.65
N THR A 141 29.13 -32.58 -14.65
CA THR A 141 28.79 -31.16 -14.84
C THR A 141 29.61 -30.24 -13.94
N CYS A 142 29.94 -29.04 -14.44
CA CYS A 142 30.64 -28.05 -13.63
C CYS A 142 29.69 -27.45 -12.58
N GLN A 143 30.02 -27.54 -11.30
CA GLN A 143 29.20 -27.05 -10.20
C GLN A 143 30.03 -26.19 -9.23
N CYS A 144 29.37 -25.30 -8.49
CA CYS A 144 30.07 -24.49 -7.48
C CYS A 144 30.33 -25.27 -6.21
N GLN A 145 31.52 -25.07 -5.63
CA GLN A 145 31.93 -25.63 -4.34
C GLN A 145 30.96 -25.28 -3.22
N GLU A 146 30.99 -26.08 -2.14
CA GLU A 146 30.20 -25.78 -0.95
C GLU A 146 30.50 -24.38 -0.42
N GLY A 147 29.46 -23.63 -0.08
CA GLY A 147 29.57 -22.21 0.29
C GLY A 147 29.61 -21.25 -0.90
N TYR A 148 29.41 -21.72 -2.13
CA TYR A 148 29.28 -20.88 -3.32
C TYR A 148 28.00 -21.18 -4.11
N VAL A 149 27.56 -20.19 -4.87
CA VAL A 149 26.43 -20.27 -5.80
C VAL A 149 26.84 -19.77 -7.18
N SER A 150 26.23 -20.29 -8.24
CA SER A 150 26.48 -19.79 -9.60
C SER A 150 26.03 -18.34 -9.73
N ALA A 151 26.86 -17.49 -10.33
CA ALA A 151 26.42 -16.22 -10.87
C ALA A 151 25.37 -16.43 -11.97
N LEU A 152 24.54 -15.42 -12.21
CA LEU A 152 23.48 -15.46 -13.22
C LEU A 152 24.01 -15.75 -14.63
N ASP A 153 25.17 -15.20 -14.96
CA ASP A 153 25.84 -15.43 -16.25
C ASP A 153 26.61 -16.76 -16.35
N ARG A 154 26.60 -17.56 -15.26
CA ARG A 154 27.29 -18.85 -15.12
C ARG A 154 28.83 -18.78 -15.23
N SER A 155 29.41 -17.58 -15.32
CA SER A 155 30.85 -17.39 -15.55
C SER A 155 31.70 -17.66 -14.32
N ARG A 156 31.11 -17.55 -13.12
CA ARG A 156 31.83 -17.66 -11.85
C ARG A 156 30.92 -18.10 -10.71
N CYS A 157 31.55 -18.62 -9.67
CA CYS A 157 30.90 -18.94 -8.41
C CYS A 157 31.06 -17.77 -7.44
N LEU A 158 29.96 -17.38 -6.79
CA LEU A 158 29.87 -16.29 -5.83
C LEU A 158 29.73 -16.86 -4.42
N PRO A 159 30.44 -16.33 -3.41
CA PRO A 159 30.32 -16.83 -2.05
C PRO A 159 28.90 -16.56 -1.52
N VAL A 160 28.28 -17.56 -0.90
CA VAL A 160 26.97 -17.38 -0.26
C VAL A 160 27.12 -16.61 1.05
N VAL A 161 26.05 -15.92 1.46
CA VAL A 161 26.01 -15.23 2.75
C VAL A 161 25.63 -16.17 3.88
N ARG A 162 25.93 -15.79 5.13
CA ARG A 162 25.55 -16.56 6.33
C ARG A 162 24.45 -15.90 7.16
N SER A 163 24.17 -14.62 6.93
CA SER A 163 23.15 -13.87 7.65
C SER A 163 22.54 -12.74 6.82
N ILE A 164 21.32 -12.33 7.19
CA ILE A 164 20.66 -11.15 6.63
C ILE A 164 21.49 -9.89 6.98
N GLY A 165 21.65 -8.99 6.01
CA GLY A 165 22.43 -7.77 6.12
C GLY A 165 23.89 -7.90 5.64
N GLU A 166 24.37 -9.11 5.38
CA GLU A 166 25.67 -9.35 4.76
C GLU A 166 25.71 -8.84 3.31
N LYS A 167 26.94 -8.55 2.84
CA LYS A 167 27.17 -8.04 1.50
C LYS A 167 26.89 -9.10 0.45
N CYS A 168 26.30 -8.70 -0.66
CA CYS A 168 25.99 -9.57 -1.78
C CYS A 168 26.13 -8.80 -3.11
N LEU A 169 26.14 -9.56 -4.21
CA LEU A 169 26.07 -9.03 -5.58
C LEU A 169 24.78 -9.43 -6.31
N GLU A 170 24.22 -10.59 -5.96
CA GLU A 170 23.11 -11.22 -6.66
C GLU A 170 22.20 -11.95 -5.65
N ASP A 171 20.91 -12.05 -5.95
CA ASP A 171 19.89 -12.66 -5.09
C ASP A 171 20.23 -14.10 -4.71
N ALA A 172 20.85 -14.85 -5.63
CA ALA A 172 21.23 -16.24 -5.43
C ALA A 172 22.15 -16.45 -4.21
N GLN A 173 22.99 -15.47 -3.86
CA GLN A 173 23.84 -15.54 -2.67
C GLN A 173 23.00 -15.55 -1.39
N CYS A 174 21.88 -14.82 -1.39
CA CYS A 174 20.99 -14.64 -0.25
C CYS A 174 20.12 -15.87 -0.03
N TYR A 175 19.25 -16.21 -0.97
CA TYR A 175 18.28 -17.29 -0.74
C TYR A 175 18.95 -18.67 -0.67
N LYS A 176 20.03 -18.93 -1.43
CA LYS A 176 20.78 -20.19 -1.26
C LYS A 176 21.58 -20.23 0.04
N GLY A 177 22.30 -19.15 0.38
CA GLY A 177 23.13 -19.10 1.59
C GLY A 177 22.34 -19.25 2.89
N LEU A 178 21.12 -18.71 2.90
CA LEU A 178 20.21 -18.76 4.04
C LEU A 178 19.24 -19.94 4.01
N ASN A 179 19.36 -20.83 3.01
CA ASN A 179 18.45 -21.96 2.79
C ASN A 179 16.97 -21.56 2.72
N LEU A 180 16.69 -20.43 2.05
CA LEU A 180 15.36 -19.89 1.84
C LEU A 180 14.86 -20.22 0.42
N LYS A 181 13.55 -20.07 0.19
CA LYS A 181 13.00 -20.19 -1.16
C LYS A 181 13.49 -19.01 -2.01
N GLU A 182 13.50 -19.23 -3.31
CA GLU A 182 13.72 -18.15 -4.26
C GLU A 182 12.74 -17.00 -3.97
N ASP A 183 13.22 -15.76 -4.10
CA ASP A 183 12.54 -14.52 -3.71
C ASP A 183 12.32 -14.24 -2.22
N ASP A 184 12.47 -15.19 -1.29
CA ASP A 184 12.31 -14.92 0.16
C ASP A 184 13.45 -14.05 0.73
N ALA A 185 14.62 -14.04 0.08
CA ALA A 185 15.71 -13.12 0.37
C ALA A 185 16.38 -12.63 -0.92
N LYS A 186 16.60 -11.32 -1.01
CA LYS A 186 17.14 -10.64 -2.20
C LYS A 186 18.33 -9.76 -1.86
N CYS A 187 19.20 -9.57 -2.83
CA CYS A 187 20.32 -8.66 -2.75
C CYS A 187 19.88 -7.25 -3.12
N ILE A 188 19.49 -6.47 -2.12
CA ILE A 188 18.99 -5.11 -2.31
C ILE A 188 20.03 -4.14 -1.76
N SER A 189 20.48 -3.21 -2.61
CA SER A 189 21.52 -2.23 -2.24
C SER A 189 22.79 -2.90 -1.68
N PHE A 190 23.24 -3.96 -2.35
CA PHE A 190 24.42 -4.77 -1.99
C PHE A 190 24.34 -5.46 -0.62
N LYS A 191 23.14 -5.62 -0.05
CA LYS A 191 22.93 -6.38 1.18
C LYS A 191 21.78 -7.37 1.02
N CYS A 192 21.91 -8.54 1.64
CA CYS A 192 20.81 -9.49 1.68
C CYS A 192 19.71 -8.98 2.61
N LEU A 193 18.53 -8.73 2.06
CA LEU A 193 17.33 -8.33 2.79
C LEU A 193 16.19 -9.33 2.49
N CYS A 194 15.19 -9.35 3.35
CA CYS A 194 13.99 -10.15 3.10
C CYS A 194 13.24 -9.62 1.87
N GLY A 195 12.84 -10.54 1.00
CA GLY A 195 12.15 -10.20 -0.25
C GLY A 195 10.67 -9.90 -0.06
N THR A 196 9.98 -9.70 -1.17
CA THR A 196 8.57 -9.31 -1.17
C THR A 196 7.69 -10.36 -0.49
N GLY A 197 6.83 -9.94 0.43
CA GLY A 197 5.94 -10.85 1.16
C GLY A 197 6.64 -11.66 2.26
N THR A 198 7.85 -11.24 2.65
CA THR A 198 8.55 -11.77 3.82
C THR A 198 9.00 -10.63 4.74
N VAL A 199 9.16 -10.93 6.04
CA VAL A 199 9.73 -10.00 7.03
C VAL A 199 10.91 -10.65 7.72
N TYR A 200 11.86 -9.82 8.17
CA TYR A 200 12.94 -10.28 9.02
C TYR A 200 12.41 -10.51 10.45
N SER A 201 12.49 -11.76 10.91
CA SER A 201 12.10 -12.14 12.27
C SER A 201 12.94 -13.33 12.75
N SER A 202 13.34 -13.30 14.02
CA SER A 202 14.12 -14.39 14.64
C SER A 202 15.37 -14.82 13.86
N GLY A 203 16.06 -13.88 13.20
CA GLY A 203 17.31 -14.16 12.48
C GLY A 203 17.13 -14.66 11.05
N THR A 204 15.90 -14.76 10.53
CA THR A 204 15.62 -15.25 9.18
C THR A 204 14.48 -14.45 8.51
N CYS A 205 14.23 -14.72 7.24
CA CYS A 205 13.06 -14.20 6.54
C CYS A 205 11.90 -15.18 6.68
N ILE A 206 10.81 -14.72 7.27
CA ILE A 206 9.57 -15.48 7.40
C ILE A 206 8.48 -14.84 6.55
N LYS A 207 7.49 -15.62 6.13
CA LYS A 207 6.36 -15.09 5.35
C LYS A 207 5.60 -14.02 6.13
N SER A 208 5.22 -12.97 5.43
CA SER A 208 4.37 -11.90 5.95
C SER A 208 2.91 -12.35 6.00
N ILE A 209 2.47 -12.97 7.10
CA ILE A 209 1.10 -13.47 7.26
C ILE A 209 0.36 -12.55 8.24
N TYR A 210 -0.64 -11.81 7.73
CA TYR A 210 -1.45 -10.84 8.49
C TYR A 210 -2.89 -11.32 8.63
N LEU A 211 -3.74 -10.53 9.30
CA LEU A 211 -5.17 -10.82 9.44
C LEU A 211 -5.81 -11.21 8.09
N GLY A 212 -6.62 -12.28 8.11
CA GLY A 212 -7.28 -12.83 6.93
C GLY A 212 -6.41 -13.75 6.06
N ASN A 213 -5.10 -13.85 6.32
CA ASN A 213 -4.23 -14.80 5.61
C ASN A 213 -4.22 -16.18 6.27
N LYS A 214 -3.91 -17.21 5.46
CA LYS A 214 -3.77 -18.58 5.96
C LYS A 214 -2.55 -18.73 6.86
N CYS A 215 -2.70 -19.50 7.93
CA CYS A 215 -1.66 -19.82 8.89
C CYS A 215 -1.76 -21.29 9.32
N GLU A 216 -0.67 -21.82 9.87
CA GLU A 216 -0.63 -23.15 10.48
C GLU A 216 -0.61 -23.04 12.01
N ASN A 217 0.09 -22.03 12.54
CA ASN A 217 0.27 -21.82 13.98
C ASN A 217 0.17 -20.33 14.36
N ASP A 218 -0.08 -20.03 15.64
CA ASP A 218 -0.19 -18.65 16.14
C ASP A 218 1.05 -17.79 15.84
N ARG A 219 2.24 -18.40 15.80
CA ARG A 219 3.50 -17.70 15.54
C ARG A 219 3.66 -17.22 14.10
N ASP A 220 2.83 -17.73 13.19
CA ASP A 220 2.83 -17.30 11.80
C ASP A 220 2.22 -15.91 11.65
N CYS A 221 1.28 -15.56 12.53
CA CYS A 221 0.53 -14.32 12.46
C CYS A 221 1.35 -13.14 12.99
N LEU A 222 1.70 -12.22 12.10
CA LEU A 222 2.54 -11.06 12.42
C LEU A 222 1.75 -9.89 13.02
N THR A 223 0.43 -9.85 12.81
CA THR A 223 -0.43 -8.85 13.45
C THR A 223 -0.34 -9.03 14.96
N LEU A 224 -0.02 -7.95 15.69
CA LEU A 224 0.13 -7.99 17.14
C LEU A 224 -1.17 -8.46 17.82
N ASN A 225 -1.06 -9.35 18.80
CA ASN A 225 -2.19 -9.98 19.51
C ASN A 225 -3.16 -10.80 18.63
N SER A 226 -2.80 -11.09 17.38
CA SER A 226 -3.57 -12.03 16.54
C SER A 226 -3.19 -13.48 16.83
N ARG A 227 -4.07 -14.41 16.43
CA ARG A 227 -3.87 -15.86 16.57
C ARG A 227 -4.28 -16.58 15.29
N CYS A 228 -3.79 -17.80 15.13
CA CYS A 228 -4.19 -18.67 14.03
C CYS A 228 -5.47 -19.40 14.40
N LEU A 229 -6.61 -18.86 13.98
CA LEU A 229 -7.93 -19.41 14.27
C LEU A 229 -8.48 -20.09 13.02
N GLN A 230 -8.75 -21.39 13.11
CA GLN A 230 -9.28 -22.19 12.00
C GLN A 230 -8.43 -22.09 10.71
N GLY A 231 -7.10 -21.98 10.88
CA GLY A 231 -6.15 -21.88 9.77
C GLY A 231 -6.07 -20.48 9.13
N VAL A 232 -6.63 -19.45 9.77
CA VAL A 232 -6.57 -18.05 9.32
C VAL A 232 -6.14 -17.15 10.48
N CYS A 233 -5.26 -16.19 10.21
CA CYS A 233 -4.90 -15.19 11.21
C CYS A 233 -6.09 -14.29 11.49
N ALA A 234 -6.54 -14.25 12.74
CA ALA A 234 -7.70 -13.49 13.16
C ALA A 234 -7.48 -12.91 14.56
N CYS A 235 -8.27 -11.90 14.90
CA CYS A 235 -8.34 -11.44 16.28
C CYS A 235 -9.07 -12.47 17.15
N PRO A 236 -8.55 -12.78 18.34
CA PRO A 236 -9.21 -13.69 19.27
C PRO A 236 -10.51 -13.06 19.81
N LEU A 237 -11.29 -13.86 20.55
CA LEU A 237 -12.47 -13.40 21.28
C LEU A 237 -12.18 -12.14 22.09
N ASP A 238 -13.18 -11.26 22.19
CA ASP A 238 -13.10 -9.96 22.86
C ASP A 238 -12.08 -8.98 22.26
N MET A 239 -11.68 -9.17 20.99
CA MET A 239 -10.79 -8.26 20.28
C MET A 239 -11.26 -7.97 18.86
N VAL A 240 -11.00 -6.74 18.41
CA VAL A 240 -11.30 -6.25 17.07
C VAL A 240 -10.03 -5.88 16.30
N PRO A 241 -10.03 -5.93 14.96
CA PRO A 241 -8.92 -5.44 14.16
C PRO A 241 -8.67 -3.94 14.41
N GLY A 242 -7.44 -3.58 14.77
CA GLY A 242 -6.99 -2.19 14.85
C GLY A 242 -6.76 -1.56 13.48
N ALA A 243 -6.59 -0.24 13.45
CA ALA A 243 -6.20 0.50 12.25
C ALA A 243 -5.02 -0.17 11.52
N GLU A 244 -5.11 -0.23 10.18
CA GLU A 244 -4.14 -0.90 9.29
C GLU A 244 -3.91 -2.40 9.56
N ASN A 245 -4.76 -3.09 10.33
CA ASN A 245 -4.62 -4.51 10.67
C ASN A 245 -3.28 -4.88 11.34
N ARG A 246 -2.61 -3.90 11.97
CA ARG A 246 -1.30 -4.10 12.61
C ARG A 246 -1.38 -4.71 14.00
N GLN A 247 -2.52 -4.55 14.67
CA GLN A 247 -2.77 -5.13 15.99
C GLN A 247 -4.25 -5.47 16.16
N CYS A 248 -4.54 -6.42 17.04
CA CYS A 248 -5.88 -6.62 17.59
C CYS A 248 -6.02 -5.77 18.86
N LEU A 249 -7.13 -5.03 18.95
CA LEU A 249 -7.46 -4.15 20.05
C LEU A 249 -8.58 -4.75 20.92
N PRO A 250 -8.60 -4.52 22.24
CA PRO A 250 -9.71 -4.97 23.08
C PRO A 250 -11.05 -4.37 22.62
N ALA A 251 -12.05 -5.23 22.48
CA ALA A 251 -13.44 -4.83 22.33
C ALA A 251 -13.99 -4.33 23.68
N ILE A 252 -14.84 -3.32 23.63
CA ILE A 252 -15.33 -2.56 24.78
C ILE A 252 -16.81 -2.84 24.96
N LYS A 253 -17.20 -3.15 26.20
CA LYS A 253 -18.55 -3.61 26.56
C LYS A 253 -19.43 -2.54 27.21
N SER A 254 -18.91 -1.35 27.44
CA SER A 254 -19.62 -0.28 28.15
C SER A 254 -19.16 1.11 27.72
N LEU A 255 -20.03 2.10 27.94
CA LEU A 255 -19.72 3.51 27.74
C LEU A 255 -18.58 4.00 28.64
N ASP A 256 -18.03 5.17 28.29
CA ASP A 256 -16.99 5.90 29.04
C ASP A 256 -15.68 5.13 29.28
N GLN A 257 -15.51 4.01 28.59
CA GLN A 257 -14.26 3.26 28.53
C GLN A 257 -13.35 3.82 27.44
N ASN A 258 -12.04 3.68 27.66
CA ASN A 258 -11.03 4.22 26.75
C ASN A 258 -11.02 3.46 25.43
N CYS A 259 -11.10 4.20 24.33
CA CYS A 259 -11.04 3.68 22.97
C CYS A 259 -10.09 4.53 22.13
N THR A 260 -9.64 3.95 21.02
CA THR A 260 -8.89 4.67 19.99
C THR A 260 -9.60 4.66 18.63
N GLN A 261 -10.59 3.79 18.46
CA GLN A 261 -11.37 3.65 17.22
C GLN A 261 -12.78 3.11 17.51
N ASP A 262 -13.70 3.39 16.58
CA ASP A 262 -15.11 3.04 16.68
C ASP A 262 -15.36 1.54 16.83
N ASP A 263 -14.64 0.69 16.10
CA ASP A 263 -14.83 -0.77 16.08
C ASP A 263 -14.74 -1.39 17.49
N GLN A 264 -13.92 -0.81 18.38
CA GLN A 264 -13.82 -1.28 19.75
C GLN A 264 -15.15 -1.13 20.50
N CYS A 265 -15.88 -0.05 20.24
CA CYS A 265 -17.18 0.21 20.84
C CYS A 265 -18.29 -0.60 20.15
N GLN A 266 -18.18 -0.79 18.83
CA GLN A 266 -19.24 -1.35 18.00
C GLN A 266 -19.44 -2.86 18.16
N GLU A 267 -18.38 -3.62 18.48
CA GLU A 267 -18.45 -5.08 18.67
C GLU A 267 -19.58 -5.51 19.63
N TYR A 268 -19.74 -4.79 20.74
CA TYR A 268 -20.75 -5.12 21.76
C TYR A 268 -21.89 -4.12 21.85
N MET A 269 -21.65 -2.83 21.56
CA MET A 269 -22.67 -1.78 21.69
C MET A 269 -23.38 -1.46 20.36
N GLY A 270 -22.99 -2.13 19.27
CA GLY A 270 -23.56 -1.99 17.94
C GLY A 270 -23.06 -0.75 17.19
N ASP A 271 -23.41 -0.67 15.91
CA ASP A 271 -22.95 0.36 14.96
C ASP A 271 -23.30 1.79 15.36
N ASN A 272 -24.25 1.99 16.27
CA ASN A 272 -24.61 3.31 16.80
C ASN A 272 -23.64 3.80 17.88
N SER A 273 -22.64 3.02 18.26
CA SER A 273 -21.55 3.47 19.12
C SER A 273 -20.38 4.02 18.30
N LEU A 274 -19.64 4.96 18.89
CA LEU A 274 -18.41 5.50 18.33
C LEU A 274 -17.38 5.76 19.43
N CYS A 275 -16.13 5.91 19.01
CA CYS A 275 -15.09 6.44 19.85
C CYS A 275 -15.00 7.96 19.70
N HIS A 276 -15.41 8.69 20.73
CA HIS A 276 -15.38 10.15 20.74
C HIS A 276 -14.62 10.65 21.97
N GLU A 277 -13.66 11.55 21.75
CA GLU A 277 -12.80 12.07 22.82
C GLU A 277 -12.15 10.96 23.67
N GLU A 278 -11.64 9.93 22.98
CA GLU A 278 -11.03 8.72 23.58
C GLU A 278 -11.99 7.87 24.43
N LYS A 279 -13.30 8.12 24.37
CA LYS A 279 -14.32 7.41 25.13
C LYS A 279 -15.39 6.80 24.23
N CYS A 280 -15.85 5.59 24.55
CA CYS A 280 -17.00 5.03 23.86
C CYS A 280 -18.28 5.79 24.24
N GLN A 281 -18.98 6.29 23.22
CA GLN A 281 -20.20 7.06 23.34
C GLN A 281 -21.21 6.60 22.28
N CYS A 282 -22.50 6.88 22.50
CA CYS A 282 -23.51 6.71 21.46
C CYS A 282 -23.44 7.86 20.46
N LYS A 283 -23.73 7.58 19.19
CA LYS A 283 -23.79 8.57 18.11
C LYS A 283 -24.91 9.60 18.38
N PRO A 284 -24.83 10.79 17.76
CA PRO A 284 -25.92 11.75 17.71
C PRO A 284 -27.29 11.11 17.42
N ARG A 285 -28.33 11.51 18.17
CA ARG A 285 -29.70 10.95 18.10
C ARG A 285 -29.81 9.46 18.43
N THR A 286 -28.92 8.96 19.28
CA THR A 286 -28.95 7.59 19.79
C THR A 286 -28.58 7.58 21.28
N HIS A 287 -29.13 6.64 22.05
CA HIS A 287 -28.86 6.50 23.47
C HIS A 287 -28.59 5.04 23.83
N PHE A 288 -28.00 4.82 25.01
CA PHE A 288 -27.69 3.48 25.49
C PHE A 288 -28.85 2.90 26.29
N ASN A 289 -29.38 1.75 25.87
CA ASN A 289 -30.51 1.09 26.54
C ASN A 289 -30.08 0.14 27.68
N GLY A 290 -28.79 0.11 28.03
CA GLY A 290 -28.19 -0.83 28.98
C GLY A 290 -27.42 -1.98 28.32
N THR A 291 -27.59 -2.18 27.00
CA THR A 291 -26.86 -3.20 26.23
C THR A 291 -26.22 -2.66 24.97
N VAL A 292 -26.96 -1.88 24.18
CA VAL A 292 -26.53 -1.34 22.89
C VAL A 292 -26.97 0.12 22.75
N CYS A 293 -26.31 0.85 21.86
CA CYS A 293 -26.78 2.16 21.42
C CYS A 293 -27.95 1.97 20.44
N ILE A 294 -29.13 2.47 20.80
CA ILE A 294 -30.33 2.43 19.97
C ILE A 294 -30.70 3.84 19.53
N THR A 295 -31.38 3.95 18.38
CA THR A 295 -31.86 5.22 17.88
C THR A 295 -32.96 5.79 18.76
N ASP A 296 -32.93 7.11 18.96
CA ASP A 296 -33.97 7.80 19.72
C ASP A 296 -35.30 7.72 18.97
N LEU A 297 -36.35 7.23 19.65
CA LEU A 297 -37.71 7.16 19.11
C LEU A 297 -38.42 8.50 19.22
N LYS A 298 -39.15 8.88 18.17
CA LYS A 298 -39.98 10.11 18.15
C LYS A 298 -41.26 9.97 18.97
N LEU A 299 -41.87 11.10 19.29
CA LEU A 299 -43.22 11.14 19.87
C LEU A 299 -44.21 10.36 19.00
N GLY A 300 -45.02 9.50 19.64
CA GLY A 300 -46.01 8.65 19.00
C GLY A 300 -45.48 7.39 18.33
N GLU A 301 -44.15 7.21 18.26
CA GLU A 301 -43.55 5.96 17.76
C GLU A 301 -43.76 4.81 18.74
N SER A 302 -43.80 3.59 18.20
CA SER A 302 -44.09 2.40 18.98
C SER A 302 -42.90 2.00 19.84
N CYS A 303 -43.15 1.77 21.13
CA CYS A 303 -42.13 1.40 22.12
C CYS A 303 -42.56 0.15 22.88
N SER A 304 -41.58 -0.59 23.41
CA SER A 304 -41.80 -1.78 24.23
C SER A 304 -41.40 -1.55 25.69
N SER A 305 -40.41 -0.70 25.92
CA SER A 305 -39.84 -0.38 27.23
C SER A 305 -39.75 1.14 27.43
N GLN A 306 -39.69 1.57 28.70
CA GLN A 306 -39.43 2.97 29.04
C GLN A 306 -38.08 3.45 28.48
N THR A 307 -37.09 2.56 28.45
CA THR A 307 -35.76 2.87 27.92
C THR A 307 -35.79 3.27 26.46
N ASP A 308 -36.72 2.73 25.66
CA ASP A 308 -36.77 2.99 24.21
C ASP A 308 -37.09 4.45 23.88
N CYS A 309 -37.75 5.15 24.80
CA CYS A 309 -38.19 6.54 24.63
C CYS A 309 -37.21 7.56 25.24
N ILE A 310 -36.07 7.11 25.76
CA ILE A 310 -35.01 8.02 26.20
C ILE A 310 -34.48 8.77 24.96
N VAL A 311 -34.16 10.05 25.13
CA VAL A 311 -33.64 10.89 24.05
C VAL A 311 -32.27 11.40 24.44
N SER A 312 -31.30 11.28 23.53
CA SER A 312 -29.96 11.82 23.72
C SER A 312 -30.00 13.35 23.76
N ASN A 313 -29.43 13.93 24.81
CA ASN A 313 -29.43 15.37 25.03
C ASN A 313 -28.32 16.05 24.21
N GLU A 314 -28.67 16.70 23.08
CA GLU A 314 -27.73 17.59 22.39
C GLU A 314 -27.78 19.05 22.91
N ASN A 315 -28.87 19.49 23.55
CA ASN A 315 -29.08 20.90 23.91
C ASN A 315 -29.75 21.16 25.28
N GLY A 316 -29.66 20.22 26.23
CA GLY A 316 -29.98 20.49 27.65
C GLY A 316 -31.46 20.74 28.00
N SER A 317 -32.41 20.33 27.14
CA SER A 317 -33.85 20.39 27.45
C SER A 317 -34.61 19.14 26.98
N GLY A 318 -33.97 17.97 27.01
CA GLY A 318 -34.66 16.69 26.83
C GLY A 318 -35.34 16.30 28.14
N THR A 319 -36.66 16.37 28.17
CA THR A 319 -37.46 15.75 29.23
C THR A 319 -37.65 14.29 28.84
N ASP A 320 -37.29 13.37 29.74
CA ASP A 320 -37.40 11.93 29.49
C ASP A 320 -38.82 11.60 29.01
N ARG A 321 -38.94 11.07 27.78
CA ARG A 321 -40.23 10.59 27.27
C ARG A 321 -40.51 9.23 27.87
N HIS A 322 -41.79 8.93 28.07
CA HIS A 322 -42.23 7.68 28.66
C HIS A 322 -42.94 6.82 27.62
N CYS A 323 -42.72 5.51 27.68
CA CYS A 323 -43.49 4.56 26.92
C CYS A 323 -44.87 4.37 27.58
N VAL A 324 -45.92 4.97 27.00
CA VAL A 324 -47.29 4.93 27.50
C VAL A 324 -48.17 4.26 26.45
N GLN A 325 -48.85 3.18 26.83
CA GLN A 325 -49.72 2.43 25.90
C GLN A 325 -49.00 1.98 24.62
N GLY A 326 -47.72 1.64 24.74
CA GLY A 326 -46.89 1.19 23.62
C GLY A 326 -46.46 2.32 22.67
N LYS A 327 -46.59 3.59 23.08
CA LYS A 327 -46.09 4.75 22.32
C LYS A 327 -45.27 5.70 23.17
N CYS A 328 -44.26 6.34 22.58
CA CYS A 328 -43.51 7.38 23.28
C CYS A 328 -44.35 8.64 23.45
N SER A 329 -44.53 9.07 24.70
CA SER A 329 -45.34 10.22 25.09
C SER A 329 -44.64 11.05 26.17
N CYS A 330 -45.06 12.30 26.32
CA CYS A 330 -44.47 13.17 27.35
C CYS A 330 -44.83 12.73 28.78
N PRO A 331 -43.94 12.98 29.76
CA PRO A 331 -44.24 12.74 31.17
C PRO A 331 -45.36 13.67 31.68
N PRO A 332 -46.00 13.35 32.82
CA PRO A 332 -47.04 14.20 33.40
C PRO A 332 -46.57 15.65 33.61
N ASN A 333 -47.45 16.62 33.33
CA ASN A 333 -47.21 18.07 33.35
C ASN A 333 -46.38 18.64 32.18
N PHE A 334 -46.04 17.82 31.19
CA PHE A 334 -45.46 18.26 29.93
C PHE A 334 -46.48 18.14 28.79
N LYS A 335 -46.41 19.08 27.84
CA LYS A 335 -47.24 19.12 26.65
C LYS A 335 -46.41 18.67 25.45
N GLU A 336 -47.01 17.82 24.62
CA GLU A 336 -46.43 17.34 23.36
C GLU A 336 -46.48 18.43 22.29
N ILE A 337 -45.32 18.72 21.68
CA ILE A 337 -45.20 19.49 20.43
C ILE A 337 -44.67 18.53 19.37
N ILE A 338 -45.58 17.95 18.59
CA ILE A 338 -45.25 16.89 17.62
C ILE A 338 -44.29 17.39 16.52
N GLU A 339 -44.47 18.64 16.05
CA GLU A 339 -43.62 19.22 14.99
C GLU A 339 -42.17 19.41 15.41
N GLU A 340 -41.95 19.68 16.70
CA GLU A 340 -40.62 19.90 17.28
C GLU A 340 -40.05 18.63 17.92
N ASP A 341 -40.80 17.52 17.90
CA ASP A 341 -40.51 16.30 18.64
C ASP A 341 -40.13 16.60 20.10
N ALA A 342 -40.89 17.49 20.75
CA ALA A 342 -40.49 18.08 22.03
C ALA A 342 -41.59 17.99 23.10
N CYS A 343 -41.14 17.90 24.35
CA CYS A 343 -41.97 17.91 25.54
C CYS A 343 -41.68 19.19 26.33
N ILE A 344 -42.64 20.13 26.33
CA ILE A 344 -42.49 21.43 27.02
C ILE A 344 -43.27 21.47 28.32
N ASN A 345 -42.72 22.12 29.36
CA ASN A 345 -43.41 22.22 30.64
C ASN A 345 -44.66 23.10 30.51
N ALA A 346 -45.82 22.61 30.94
CA ALA A 346 -47.07 23.36 30.87
C ALA A 346 -47.06 24.67 31.71
N ALA A 347 -46.18 24.79 32.70
CA ALA A 347 -46.07 25.98 33.55
C ALA A 347 -45.47 27.21 32.85
N THR A 348 -44.68 27.04 31.78
CA THR A 348 -44.07 28.16 31.05
C THR A 348 -45.03 28.86 30.08
N ASP A 349 -46.08 28.17 29.64
CA ASP A 349 -47.09 28.69 28.70
C ASP A 349 -48.06 29.71 29.34
N LEU A 350 -48.20 29.69 30.68
CA LEU A 350 -49.03 30.67 31.40
C LEU A 350 -48.36 32.05 31.55
N LEU A 351 -47.03 32.13 31.53
CA LEU A 351 -46.31 33.39 31.79
C LEU A 351 -46.22 34.29 30.56
N ILE A 352 -46.25 33.72 29.35
CA ILE A 352 -46.18 34.48 28.10
C ILE A 352 -47.53 35.12 27.79
N ASN A 353 -48.62 34.35 27.95
CA ASN A 353 -49.98 34.84 27.76
C ASN A 353 -50.41 35.85 28.84
N SER A 354 -49.93 35.69 30.07
CA SER A 354 -50.19 36.64 31.17
C SER A 354 -49.50 38.00 30.93
N LYS A 355 -48.27 38.03 30.42
CA LYS A 355 -47.55 39.28 30.12
C LYS A 355 -48.14 40.04 28.94
N LEU A 356 -48.64 39.34 27.92
CA LEU A 356 -49.31 39.96 26.77
C LEU A 356 -50.64 40.62 27.18
N LEU A 357 -51.40 39.98 28.08
CA LEU A 357 -52.64 40.53 28.62
C LEU A 357 -52.39 41.76 29.51
N LEU A 358 -51.34 41.74 30.33
CA LEU A 358 -50.92 42.90 31.15
C LEU A 358 -50.44 44.08 30.29
N LEU A 359 -49.73 43.82 29.19
CA LEU A 359 -49.32 44.86 28.24
C LEU A 359 -50.53 45.48 27.51
N LEU A 360 -51.53 44.68 27.13
CA LEU A 360 -52.77 45.18 26.52
C LEU A 360 -53.61 46.01 27.48
N LEU A 361 -53.60 45.71 28.79
CA LEU A 361 -54.28 46.50 29.82
C LEU A 361 -53.56 47.85 30.11
N LEU A 362 -52.24 47.92 29.89
CA LEU A 362 -51.47 49.16 30.02
C LEU A 362 -51.57 50.09 28.79
N ILE A 363 -52.10 49.60 27.66
CA ILE A 363 -52.24 50.37 26.41
C ILE A 363 -53.65 50.98 26.26
N ILE A 364 -54.58 50.76 27.21
CA ILE A 364 -55.86 51.50 27.22
C ILE A 364 -55.54 52.96 27.58
N PRO A 365 -55.69 53.93 26.65
CA PRO A 365 -55.36 55.30 26.94
C PRO A 365 -56.38 55.86 27.92
N SER A 366 -55.89 56.49 28.98
CA SER A 366 -56.61 57.37 29.90
C SER A 366 -57.20 58.58 29.14
N ARG A 367 -58.26 58.34 28.37
CA ARG A 367 -59.12 59.35 27.74
C ARG A 367 -60.53 59.32 28.32
N LEU A 368 -60.65 59.10 29.62
CA LEU A 368 -61.80 59.55 30.40
C LEU A 368 -61.21 60.14 31.69
N ILE A 369 -61.73 61.29 32.14
CA ILE A 369 -61.27 62.16 33.25
C ILE A 369 -60.45 63.36 32.76
N CYS A 370 -61.16 64.34 32.18
CA CYS A 370 -61.14 65.73 32.65
C CYS A 370 -62.34 66.43 32.01
N LEU A 371 -63.32 66.77 32.85
CA LEU A 371 -64.52 67.55 32.56
C LEU A 371 -64.38 68.87 33.32
#